data_AF-B7J9E1-F1
#
_entry.id   AF-B7J9E1-F1
#
_cell.length_a   1.000
_cell.length_b   1.000
_cell.length_c   1.000
_cell.angle_alpha   90.00
_cell.angle_beta   90.00
_cell.angle_gamma   90.00
#
_symmetry.space_group_name_H-M   'P 1'
#
loop_
_entity.id
_entity.type
_entity.pdbx_description
1 polymer ?
#
loop_
_entity_poly.entity_id
_entity_poly.type
_entity_poly.pdbx_seq_one_letter_code
_entity_poly.pdbx_strand_id
1 'polypeptide(L)' 'MSEENQEVQHHQVAGESQVPAEARYCMIAEAAYFIAERSGFEGDCKAYWLAAECEIDRMLGATATDASFILD' A
#
# COMPACT_ATOMS: atom_id res chain seq x y z
N MET A 1 -8.47 18.28 -36.24
CA MET A 1 -9.59 18.19 -35.27
C MET A 1 -9.46 16.81 -34.62
N SER A 2 -9.12 16.81 -33.33
CA SER A 2 -9.22 15.67 -32.40
C SER A 2 -8.24 14.51 -32.59
N GLU A 3 -6.95 14.78 -32.39
CA GLU A 3 -6.06 13.79 -31.75
C GLU A 3 -6.00 14.10 -30.25
N GLU A 4 -7.16 14.00 -29.59
CA GLU A 4 -7.29 14.16 -28.14
C GLU A 4 -7.79 12.83 -27.58
N ASN A 5 -6.85 11.92 -27.33
CA ASN A 5 -6.83 11.20 -26.07
C ASN A 5 -5.42 10.65 -25.88
N GLN A 6 -4.55 11.59 -25.53
CA GLN A 6 -3.21 11.32 -25.04
C GLN A 6 -3.32 10.32 -23.90
N GLU A 7 -2.81 9.12 -24.16
CA GLU A 7 -2.04 8.27 -23.27
C GLU A 7 -2.25 8.63 -21.80
N VAL A 8 -3.01 7.80 -21.10
CA VAL A 8 -3.02 7.74 -19.64
C VAL A 8 -1.57 7.56 -19.20
N GLN A 9 -0.89 8.70 -19.04
CA GLN A 9 0.39 8.80 -18.40
C GLN A 9 0.10 8.36 -16.99
N HIS A 10 0.40 7.10 -16.71
CA HIS A 10 0.74 6.62 -15.39
C HIS A 10 1.68 7.68 -14.83
N HIS A 11 1.17 8.52 -13.94
CA HIS A 11 1.95 9.54 -13.28
C HIS A 11 2.94 8.80 -12.39
N GLN A 12 4.07 8.40 -12.98
CA GLN A 12 5.33 8.23 -12.30
C GLN A 12 5.62 9.57 -11.63
N VAL A 13 5.26 9.65 -10.34
CA VAL A 13 5.75 10.69 -9.45
C VAL A 13 7.23 10.40 -9.26
N ALA A 14 8.04 11.09 -10.07
CA ALA A 14 9.46 11.24 -9.84
C ALA A 14 9.64 12.13 -8.60
N GLY A 15 9.79 11.46 -7.46
CA GLY A 15 10.04 12.03 -6.15
C GLY A 15 10.12 10.93 -5.11
N GLU A 16 11.19 10.14 -5.17
CA GLU A 16 11.73 9.38 -4.03
C GLU A 16 10.79 8.33 -3.37
N SER A 17 10.71 7.13 -3.95
CA SER A 17 10.50 5.82 -3.27
C SER A 17 9.50 5.69 -2.11
N GLN A 18 8.48 6.55 -2.00
CA GLN A 18 7.47 6.50 -0.95
C GLN A 18 6.10 6.23 -1.55
N VAL A 19 5.48 5.14 -1.11
CA VAL A 19 4.10 4.81 -1.46
C VAL A 19 3.20 5.97 -1.05
N PRO A 20 2.32 6.48 -1.95
CA PRO A 20 1.45 7.60 -1.63
C PRO A 20 0.54 7.24 -0.46
N ALA A 21 0.22 8.24 0.38
CA ALA A 21 -0.53 8.04 1.62
C ALA A 21 -1.90 7.39 1.37
N GLU A 22 -2.54 7.73 0.24
CA GLU A 22 -3.80 7.16 -0.21
C GLU A 22 -3.66 5.68 -0.55
N ALA A 23 -2.58 5.28 -1.24
CA ALA A 23 -2.33 3.89 -1.55
C ALA A 23 -2.03 3.09 -0.29
N ARG A 24 -1.26 3.65 0.66
CA ARG A 24 -1.02 3.03 1.97
C ARG A 24 -2.35 2.80 2.71
N TYR A 25 -3.24 3.78 2.72
CA TYR A 25 -4.56 3.65 3.33
C TYR A 25 -5.40 2.54 2.68
N CYS A 26 -5.43 2.44 1.35
CA CYS A 26 -6.13 1.37 0.65
C CYS A 26 -5.57 -0.01 1.04
N MET A 27 -4.24 -0.16 1.07
CA MET A 27 -3.58 -1.41 1.48
C MET A 27 -3.94 -1.79 2.93
N ILE A 28 -3.96 -0.82 3.84
CA ILE A 28 -4.33 -1.06 5.25
C ILE A 28 -5.81 -1.47 5.34
N ALA A 29 -6.71 -0.80 4.62
CA ALA A 29 -8.13 -1.10 4.62
C ALA A 29 -8.42 -2.52 4.11
N GLU A 30 -7.79 -2.92 3.00
CA GLU A 30 -7.90 -4.27 2.45
C GLU A 30 -7.34 -5.31 3.43
N ALA A 31 -6.14 -5.08 3.98
CA ALA A 31 -5.53 -5.98 4.94
C ALA A 31 -6.39 -6.12 6.22
N ALA A 32 -6.95 -5.03 6.74
CA ALA A 32 -7.84 -5.05 7.89
C ALA A 32 -9.10 -5.87 7.61
N TYR A 33 -9.67 -5.75 6.39
CA TYR A 33 -10.80 -6.58 5.97
C TYR A 33 -10.44 -8.07 5.95
N PHE A 34 -9.31 -8.45 5.36
CA PHE A 34 -8.87 -9.86 5.34
C PHE A 34 -8.57 -10.41 6.73
N ILE A 35 -7.98 -9.61 7.63
CA ILE A 35 -7.75 -10.02 9.01
C ILE A 35 -9.09 -10.25 9.71
N ALA A 36 -10.04 -9.33 9.57
CA ALA A 36 -11.36 -9.47 10.14
C ALA A 36 -12.07 -10.71 9.59
N GLU A 37 -12.03 -10.94 8.28
CA GLU A 37 -12.61 -12.12 7.63
C GLU A 37 -12.01 -13.44 8.14
N ARG A 38 -10.67 -13.51 8.27
CA ARG A 38 -9.96 -14.68 8.81
C ARG A 38 -10.31 -14.95 10.27
N SER A 39 -10.64 -13.91 11.01
CA SER A 39 -11.13 -14.00 12.39
C SER A 39 -12.66 -14.14 12.49
N GLY A 40 -13.36 -14.34 11.38
CA GLY A 40 -14.82 -14.48 11.37
C GLY A 40 -15.59 -13.22 11.78
N PHE A 41 -14.92 -12.06 11.73
CA PHE A 41 -15.42 -10.75 12.19
C PHE A 41 -15.77 -10.71 13.69
N GLU A 42 -15.21 -11.62 14.50
CA GLU A 42 -15.57 -11.77 15.92
C GLU A 42 -14.82 -10.83 16.88
N GLY A 43 -13.93 -9.98 16.36
CA GLY A 43 -13.02 -9.14 17.15
C GLY A 43 -13.19 -7.65 16.87
N ASP A 44 -12.37 -6.82 17.51
CA ASP A 44 -12.45 -5.37 17.37
C ASP A 44 -11.90 -4.91 16.01
N CYS A 45 -12.72 -4.19 15.24
CA CYS A 45 -12.34 -3.53 14.00
C CYS A 45 -11.07 -2.68 14.16
N LYS A 46 -10.90 -2.01 15.31
CA LYS A 46 -9.68 -1.22 15.58
C LYS A 46 -8.44 -2.09 15.76
N ALA A 47 -8.59 -3.26 16.37
CA ALA A 47 -7.48 -4.20 16.52
C ALA A 47 -7.04 -4.76 15.15
N TYR A 48 -7.99 -5.05 14.27
CA TYR A 48 -7.69 -5.48 12.90
C TYR A 48 -7.02 -4.38 12.06
N TRP A 49 -7.48 -3.14 12.21
CA TRP A 49 -6.85 -1.99 11.57
C TRP A 49 -5.40 -1.80 12.05
N LEU A 50 -5.16 -1.85 13.36
CA LEU A 50 -3.81 -1.69 13.92
C LEU A 50 -2.86 -2.81 13.46
N ALA A 51 -3.36 -4.05 13.40
CA ALA A 51 -2.61 -5.18 12.89
C ALA A 51 -2.26 -5.01 11.40
N ALA A 52 -3.20 -4.50 10.60
CA ALA A 52 -3.00 -4.17 9.20
C ALA A 52 -1.97 -3.04 9.00
N GLU A 53 -2.06 -1.95 9.78
CA GLU A 53 -1.08 -0.86 9.76
C GLU A 53 0.34 -1.38 9.99
N CYS A 54 0.54 -2.20 11.03
CA CYS A 54 1.84 -2.79 11.33
C CYS A 54 2.37 -3.69 10.20
N GLU A 55 1.49 -4.43 9.51
CA GLU A 55 1.89 -5.31 8.41
C GLU A 55 2.28 -4.50 7.16
N ILE A 56 1.46 -3.53 6.78
CA ILE A 56 1.75 -2.67 5.63
C ILE A 56 2.99 -1.82 5.88
N ASP A 57 3.14 -1.22 7.07
CA ASP A 57 4.35 -0.46 7.42
C ASP A 57 5.61 -1.34 7.38
N ARG A 58 5.52 -2.61 7.80
CA ARG A 58 6.63 -3.57 7.64
C ARG A 58 6.93 -3.85 6.18
N MET A 59 5.92 -4.08 5.35
CA MET A 59 6.11 -4.33 3.91
C MET A 59 6.76 -3.12 3.23
N LEU A 60 6.25 -1.92 3.50
CA LEU A 60 6.77 -0.68 2.92
C LEU A 60 8.18 -0.36 3.43
N GLY A 61 8.45 -0.52 4.73
CA GLY A 61 9.78 -0.37 5.31
C GLY A 61 10.80 -1.40 4.82
N ALA A 62 10.36 -2.64 4.57
CA ALA A 62 11.19 -3.69 3.97
C ALA A 62 11.52 -3.39 2.51
N THR A 63 10.53 -2.95 1.70
CA THR A 63 10.76 -2.61 0.28
C THR A 63 11.69 -1.41 0.08
N ALA A 64 11.68 -0.44 1.01
CA ALA A 64 12.63 0.67 0.99
C ALA A 64 14.09 0.23 1.28
N THR A 65 14.26 -0.84 2.06
CA THR A 65 15.59 -1.37 2.41
C THR A 65 16.11 -2.35 1.35
N ASP A 66 15.23 -3.15 0.75
CA ASP A 66 15.60 -4.18 -0.24
C ASP A 66 16.09 -3.59 -1.59
N ALA A 67 15.66 -2.37 -1.94
CA ALA A 67 16.15 -1.66 -3.13
C ALA A 67 17.65 -1.33 -3.07
N SER A 68 18.28 -1.39 -1.88
CA SER A 68 19.73 -1.18 -1.70
C SER A 68 20.55 -2.47 -1.79
N PHE A 69 19.92 -3.65 -1.78
CA PHE A 69 20.61 -4.94 -1.66
C PHE A 69 20.97 -5.61 -3.00
N ILE A 70 20.42 -5.13 -4.13
CA ILE A 70 20.55 -5.73 -5.46
C ILE A 70 21.51 -4.95 -6.40
N LEU A 71 22.44 -4.17 -5.84
CA LEU A 71 23.48 -3.47 -6.63
C LEU A 71 24.86 -3.57 -5.95
N ASP A 72 25.46 -4.77 -5.92
CA ASP A 72 26.90 -4.98 -5.69
C ASP A 72 27.45 -6.04 -6.67
#